data_AF-A0A7K2YJ11-F1
#
_entry.id   AF-A0A7K2YJ11-F1
#
_cell.length_a   1.000
_cell.length_b   1.000
_cell.length_c   1.000
_cell.angle_alpha   90.00
_cell.angle_beta   90.00
_cell.angle_gamma   90.00
#
_symmetry.space_group_name_H-M   'P 1'
#
loop_
_entity.id
_entity.type
_entity.pdbx_description
1 polymer ?
#
loop_
_entity_poly.entity_id
_entity_poly.type
_entity_poly.pdbx_seq_one_letter_code
_entity_poly.pdbx_strand_id
1 'polypeptide(L)'
;RPETREGLVNVVRNSFRSDSPHRITPQMLGRIRQPTLVLWSDHNPGTGPEFGRKLASLIPDAQYSCIADAGHWPQWEKPDEHDSVVTEFLRT
;
A
#
# COMPACT_ATOMS: atom_id res chain seq x y z
N ARG A 1 6.05 15.58 -23.30
CA ARG A 1 4.83 16.42 -23.46
C ARG A 1 4.75 17.33 -22.22
N PRO A 2 4.67 18.66 -22.36
CA PRO A 2 4.71 19.61 -21.24
C PRO A 2 3.68 19.32 -20.14
N GLU A 3 2.49 18.86 -20.52
CA GLU A 3 1.38 18.54 -19.61
C GLU A 3 1.70 17.32 -18.73
N THR A 4 2.40 16.32 -19.28
CA THR A 4 2.91 15.17 -18.52
C THR A 4 3.91 15.59 -17.45
N ARG A 5 4.72 16.63 -17.72
CA ARG A 5 5.71 17.14 -16.78
C ARG A 5 5.04 17.85 -15.59
N GLU A 6 4.01 18.66 -15.85
CA GLU A 6 3.23 19.28 -14.77
C GLU A 6 2.51 18.26 -13.89
N GLY A 7 1.94 17.22 -14.51
CA GLY A 7 1.33 16.10 -13.78
C GLY A 7 2.32 15.43 -12.82
N LEU A 8 3.53 15.11 -13.29
CA LEU A 8 4.58 14.50 -12.45
C LEU A 8 5.00 15.40 -11.29
N VAL A 9 5.17 16.70 -11.53
CA VAL A 9 5.52 17.68 -10.49
C VAL A 9 4.43 17.73 -9.42
N ASN A 10 3.16 17.70 -9.83
CA ASN A 10 2.04 17.69 -8.90
C ASN A 10 1.97 16.41 -8.08
N VAL A 11 2.22 15.24 -8.67
CA VAL A 11 2.28 13.96 -7.94
C VAL A 11 3.34 14.03 -6.85
N VAL A 12 4.58 14.40 -7.18
CA VAL A 12 5.67 14.50 -6.20
C VAL A 12 5.32 15.48 -5.09
N ARG A 13 4.82 16.68 -5.42
CA ARG A 13 4.43 17.69 -4.41
C ARG A 13 3.29 17.21 -3.51
N ASN A 14 2.35 16.43 -4.05
CA ASN A 14 1.21 15.92 -3.29
C ASN A 14 1.62 14.74 -2.39
N SER A 15 2.53 13.87 -2.84
CA SER A 15 2.97 12.69 -2.11
C SER A 15 3.79 13.00 -0.87
N PHE A 16 4.52 14.13 -0.85
CA PHE A 16 5.50 14.43 0.21
C PHE A 16 5.17 15.67 1.05
N ARG A 17 3.98 16.26 0.92
CA ARG A 17 3.57 17.39 1.78
C ARG A 17 3.03 16.89 3.12
N SER A 18 3.32 17.63 4.19
CA SER A 18 2.91 17.28 5.56
C SER A 18 1.53 17.83 5.95
N ASP A 19 1.01 18.81 5.21
CA ASP A 19 -0.20 19.59 5.51
C ASP A 19 -1.45 19.11 4.75
N SER A 20 -1.42 17.91 4.16
CA SER A 20 -2.55 17.39 3.40
C SER A 20 -3.80 17.21 4.29
N PRO A 21 -4.97 17.77 3.91
CA PRO A 21 -6.22 17.54 4.63
C PRO A 21 -6.73 16.09 4.51
N HIS A 22 -6.15 15.31 3.59
CA HIS A 22 -6.49 13.90 3.36
C HIS A 22 -5.55 12.93 4.07
N ARG A 23 -4.81 13.39 5.08
CA ARG A 23 -3.87 12.54 5.81
C ARG A 23 -4.61 11.47 6.62
N ILE A 24 -4.32 10.21 6.32
CA ILE A 24 -4.86 9.07 7.07
C ILE A 24 -4.18 9.01 8.45
N THR A 25 -4.98 8.89 9.50
CA THR A 25 -4.50 8.76 10.89
C THR A 25 -4.69 7.33 11.40
N PRO A 26 -3.91 6.90 12.42
CA PRO A 26 -4.12 5.61 13.07
C PRO A 26 -5.56 5.41 13.58
N GLN A 27 -6.19 6.48 14.10
CA GLN A 27 -7.57 6.45 14.57
C GLN A 27 -8.57 6.20 13.45
N MET A 28 -8.27 6.63 12.21
CA MET A 28 -9.11 6.33 11.05
C MET A 28 -8.98 4.86 10.62
N LEU A 29 -7.76 4.31 10.65
CA LEU A 29 -7.51 2.90 10.33
C LEU A 29 -8.25 1.96 11.29
N GLY A 30 -8.24 2.29 12.59
CA GLY A 30 -8.98 1.53 13.61
C GLY A 30 -10.50 1.52 13.47
N ARG A 31 -11.07 2.33 12.56
CA ARG A 31 -12.51 2.36 12.26
C ARG A 31 -12.92 1.44 11.12
N ILE A 32 -11.97 0.88 10.37
CA ILE A 32 -12.26 -0.08 9.29
C ILE A 32 -12.81 -1.37 9.93
N ARG A 33 -13.96 -1.84 9.43
CA ARG A 33 -14.64 -3.04 9.94
C ARG A 33 -14.76 -4.16 8.91
N GLN A 34 -14.49 -3.84 7.65
CA GLN A 34 -14.50 -4.78 6.55
C GLN A 34 -13.25 -5.67 6.62
N PRO A 35 -13.33 -6.94 6.18
CA PRO A 35 -12.15 -7.74 5.91
C PRO A 35 -11.16 -6.93 5.08
N THR A 36 -9.90 -6.91 5.52
CA THR A 36 -8.87 -6.07 4.91
C THR A 36 -7.60 -6.89 4.71
N LEU A 37 -7.05 -6.82 3.50
CA LEU A 37 -5.71 -7.31 3.19
C LEU A 37 -4.76 -6.13 3.07
N VAL A 38 -3.67 -6.17 3.83
CA VAL A 38 -2.48 -5.33 3.63
C VAL A 38 -1.45 -6.15 2.87
N LEU A 39 -1.40 -5.93 1.55
CA LEU A 39 -0.39 -6.50 0.66
C LEU A 39 0.80 -5.55 0.54
N TRP A 40 2.00 -6.05 0.78
CA TRP A 40 3.26 -5.29 0.74
C TRP A 40 4.33 -6.02 -0.06
N SER A 41 5.47 -5.37 -0.25
CA SER A 41 6.66 -5.95 -0.86
C SER A 41 7.94 -5.52 -0.12
N ASP A 42 8.97 -6.35 -0.14
CA ASP A 42 10.16 -6.17 0.68
C ASP A 42 11.17 -5.12 0.18
N HIS A 43 11.18 -4.84 -1.12
CA HIS A 43 11.97 -3.78 -1.73
C HIS A 43 11.14 -2.54 -2.06
N ASN A 44 9.98 -2.35 -1.44
CA ASN A 44 9.18 -1.14 -1.61
C ASN A 44 9.96 0.13 -1.18
N PRO A 45 10.21 1.08 -2.09
CA PRO A 45 10.99 2.27 -1.78
C PRO A 45 10.36 3.12 -0.67
N GLY A 46 11.19 3.54 0.29
CA GLY A 46 10.82 4.47 1.35
C GLY A 46 10.03 3.87 2.52
N THR A 47 9.36 2.74 2.35
CA THR A 47 8.60 2.07 3.42
C THR A 47 8.68 0.55 3.30
N GLY A 48 9.50 -0.07 4.15
CA GLY A 48 9.74 -1.51 4.13
C GLY A 48 8.61 -2.34 4.77
N PRO A 49 8.77 -3.67 4.82
CA PRO A 49 7.79 -4.59 5.40
C PRO A 49 7.32 -4.26 6.82
N GLU A 50 8.19 -3.67 7.63
CA GLU A 50 7.85 -3.21 8.98
C GLU A 50 6.72 -2.17 8.98
N PHE A 51 6.68 -1.32 7.97
CA PHE A 51 5.61 -0.34 7.81
C PHE A 51 4.30 -1.03 7.45
N GLY A 52 4.32 -1.97 6.51
CA GLY A 52 3.15 -2.78 6.14
C GLY A 52 2.58 -3.56 7.33
N ARG A 53 3.45 -4.21 8.12
CA ARG A 53 3.03 -4.91 9.36
C ARG A 53 2.41 -3.96 10.37
N LYS A 54 3.01 -2.79 10.57
CA LYS A 54 2.45 -1.76 11.46
C LYS A 54 1.08 -1.29 10.96
N LEU A 55 0.92 -1.07 9.66
CA LEU A 55 -0.36 -0.68 9.07
C LEU A 55 -1.44 -1.74 9.33
N ALA A 56 -1.13 -3.02 9.09
CA ALA A 56 -2.03 -4.13 9.37
C ALA A 56 -2.44 -4.19 10.84
N SER A 57 -1.49 -4.00 11.77
CA SER A 57 -1.78 -4.01 13.21
C SER A 57 -2.73 -2.90 13.70
N LEU A 58 -2.93 -1.85 12.89
CA LEU A 58 -3.84 -0.74 13.20
C LEU A 58 -5.26 -0.96 12.69
N ILE A 59 -5.48 -1.98 11.87
CA ILE A 59 -6.77 -2.30 11.26
C ILE A 59 -7.32 -3.58 11.92
N PRO A 60 -8.52 -3.54 12.51
CA PRO A 60 -9.14 -4.74 13.08
C PRO A 60 -9.24 -5.86 12.05
N ASP A 61 -8.84 -7.07 12.45
CA ASP A 61 -8.95 -8.31 11.65
C ASP A 61 -8.24 -8.26 10.28
N ALA A 62 -7.27 -7.34 10.09
CA ALA A 62 -6.51 -7.26 8.86
C ALA A 62 -5.56 -8.45 8.70
N GLN A 63 -5.52 -8.99 7.48
CA GLN A 63 -4.51 -9.94 7.03
C GLN A 63 -3.31 -9.16 6.48
N TYR A 64 -2.12 -9.70 6.68
CA TYR A 64 -0.89 -9.13 6.13
C TYR A 64 -0.18 -10.16 5.25
N SER A 65 0.23 -9.73 4.06
CA SER A 65 1.10 -10.51 3.18
C SER A 65 2.21 -9.62 2.62
N CYS A 66 3.40 -10.20 2.45
CA CYS A 66 4.56 -9.53 1.89
C CYS A 66 5.13 -10.37 0.76
N ILE A 67 5.16 -9.82 -0.44
CA ILE A 67 5.79 -10.44 -1.62
C ILE A 67 7.29 -10.17 -1.55
N ALA A 68 8.08 -11.24 -1.65
CA ALA A 68 9.53 -11.16 -1.61
C ALA A 68 10.10 -10.79 -2.99
N ASP A 69 11.28 -10.15 -2.98
CA ASP A 69 11.99 -9.73 -4.17
C ASP A 69 11.13 -8.87 -5.12
N ALA A 70 10.35 -7.94 -4.56
CA ALA A 70 9.50 -7.03 -5.34
C ALA A 70 9.56 -5.59 -4.80
N GLY A 71 9.53 -4.63 -5.72
CA GLY A 71 9.50 -3.21 -5.45
C GLY A 71 8.07 -2.66 -5.37
N HIS A 72 7.89 -1.45 -5.89
CA HIS A 72 6.66 -0.68 -5.69
C HIS A 72 5.42 -1.28 -6.38
N TRP A 73 5.60 -2.13 -7.40
CA TRP A 73 4.52 -2.66 -8.22
C TRP A 73 4.59 -4.19 -8.32
N PRO A 74 4.31 -4.91 -7.22
CA PRO A 74 4.38 -6.37 -7.20
C PRO A 74 3.47 -7.04 -8.23
N GLN A 75 2.36 -6.41 -8.63
CA GLN A 75 1.49 -6.90 -9.70
C GLN A 75 2.16 -6.93 -11.09
N TRP A 76 3.22 -6.15 -11.30
CA TRP A 76 4.02 -6.17 -12.53
C TRP A 76 5.28 -7.03 -12.38
N GLU A 77 5.86 -7.06 -11.18
CA GLU A 77 7.14 -7.73 -10.91
C GLU A 77 6.96 -9.23 -10.60
N LYS A 78 5.88 -9.60 -9.92
CA LYS A 78 5.53 -10.94 -9.45
C LYS A 78 4.02 -11.22 -9.64
N PRO A 79 3.50 -11.16 -10.88
CA PRO A 79 2.05 -11.19 -11.14
C PRO A 79 1.36 -12.44 -10.58
N ASP A 80 1.96 -13.63 -10.74
CA ASP A 80 1.36 -14.89 -10.28
C ASP A 80 1.22 -14.93 -8.74
N GLU A 81 2.22 -14.44 -8.01
CA GLU A 81 2.20 -14.40 -6.55
C GLU A 81 1.22 -13.33 -6.05
N HIS A 82 1.24 -12.14 -6.66
CA HIS A 82 0.28 -11.09 -6.39
C HIS A 82 -1.17 -11.57 -6.57
N ASP A 83 -1.47 -12.16 -7.72
CA ASP A 83 -2.83 -12.60 -8.04
C ASP A 83 -3.26 -13.77 -7.15
N SER A 84 -2.36 -14.69 -6.81
CA SER A 84 -2.65 -15.75 -5.85
C SER A 84 -3.04 -15.18 -4.49
N VAL A 85 -2.28 -14.22 -3.95
CA VAL A 85 -2.57 -13.63 -2.64
C VAL A 85 -3.90 -12.85 -2.65
N VAL A 86 -4.12 -12.04 -3.69
CA VAL A 86 -5.35 -11.23 -3.80
C VAL A 86 -6.57 -12.14 -3.99
N THR A 87 -6.49 -13.14 -4.84
CA THR A 87 -7.64 -14.02 -5.12
C THR A 87 -7.97 -14.95 -3.95
N GLU A 88 -6.98 -15.39 -3.17
CA GLU A 88 -7.22 -16.14 -1.94
C GLU A 88 -7.98 -15.31 -0.91
N PHE A 89 -7.56 -14.05 -0.71
CA PHE A 89 -8.27 -13.13 0.17
C PHE A 89 -9.73 -12.91 -0.28
N LEU A 90 -9.97 -12.74 -1.58
CA LEU A 90 -11.32 -12.51 -2.11
C LEU A 90 -12.27 -13.72 -2.00
N ARG A 91 -11.76 -14.91 -1.67
CA ARG A 91 -12.56 -16.13 -1.45
C ARG A 91 -13.02 -16.30 0.00
N THR A 92 -12.57 -15.43 0.91
CA THR A 92 -12.95 -15.46 2.34
C THR A 92 -14.36 -14.94 2.62
#